data_AF-A0A1J5R9D2-F1
#
_entry.id   AF-A0A1J5R9D2-F1
#
_cell.length_a   1.000
_cell.length_b   1.000
_cell.length_c   1.000
_cell.angle_alpha   90.00
_cell.angle_beta   90.00
_cell.angle_gamma   90.00
#
_symmetry.space_group_name_H-M   'P 1'
#
loop_
_entity.id
_entity.type
_entity.pdbx_description
1 polymer ?
#
loop_
_entity_poly.entity_id
_entity_poly.type
_entity_poly.pdbx_seq_one_letter_code
_entity_poly.pdbx_strand_id
1 'polypeptide(L)'
;MTEDKKQTDKDKTDTLAREIGKRILEARTGLGWSQQALHTRSKWHGQDDMGISRAVLSLYETGVNKPGAREICILCETLKVTPNWLLFGSDSPAKTIQASLEFMRGDELSVSVRLALGMLALAPEERDSLASLVLSLLSRKLGDIELSAMMSMANIMSEDILKSLVDVVGVDSKDLPLQELIKKFIAETTTGVFTNYGNLRPVPDDQNDDSIFESPPPPRTLKDA
;
A
#
# COMPACT_ATOMS: atom_id res chain seq x y z
N MET A 1 23.62 9.76 45.86
CA MET A 1 23.79 9.89 44.39
C MET A 1 22.72 9.07 43.68
N THR A 2 21.44 9.41 43.88
CA THR A 2 20.32 8.54 43.44
C THR A 2 19.12 9.31 42.92
N GLU A 3 19.32 10.54 42.44
CA GLU A 3 18.23 11.37 41.89
C GLU A 3 18.41 11.74 40.41
N ASP A 4 19.60 11.58 39.82
CA ASP A 4 19.87 12.06 38.44
C ASP A 4 19.41 11.13 37.31
N LYS A 5 19.01 9.88 37.58
CA LYS A 5 18.60 8.94 36.51
C LYS A 5 17.10 8.98 36.16
N LYS A 6 16.29 9.76 36.86
CA LYS A 6 14.83 9.82 36.62
C LYS A 6 14.41 10.96 35.67
N GLN A 7 15.33 11.84 35.29
CA GLN A 7 15.03 13.06 34.54
C GLN A 7 15.22 12.91 33.02
N THR A 8 15.99 11.91 32.55
CA THR A 8 16.40 11.82 31.14
C THR A 8 15.40 11.14 30.19
N ASP A 9 14.31 10.57 30.70
CA ASP A 9 13.26 9.95 29.87
C ASP A 9 12.04 10.87 29.62
N LYS A 10 12.00 12.03 30.30
CA LYS A 10 10.83 12.94 30.29
C LYS A 10 10.81 13.90 29.10
N ASP A 11 11.90 13.97 28.33
CA ASP A 11 12.13 14.99 27.30
C ASP A 11 12.16 14.46 25.86
N LYS A 12 11.91 13.15 25.66
CA LYS A 12 11.40 12.68 24.37
C LYS A 12 9.92 13.04 24.32
N THR A 13 9.64 14.31 24.05
CA THR A 13 8.30 14.79 23.70
C THR A 13 7.71 13.79 22.71
N ASP A 14 6.57 13.18 23.03
CA ASP A 14 5.97 12.13 22.21
C ASP A 14 5.69 12.69 20.81
N THR A 15 6.60 12.41 19.87
CA THR A 15 6.56 12.91 18.50
C THR A 15 5.23 12.56 17.85
N LEU A 16 4.67 11.38 18.17
CA LEU A 16 3.39 10.94 17.65
C LEU A 16 2.24 11.76 18.22
N ALA A 17 2.24 12.06 19.53
CA ALA A 17 1.24 12.94 20.13
C ALA A 17 1.26 14.34 19.49
N ARG A 18 2.45 14.89 19.22
CA ARG A 18 2.61 16.19 18.55
C ARG A 18 2.09 16.17 17.11
N GLU A 19 2.40 15.15 16.33
CA GLU A 19 1.93 15.02 14.95
C GLU A 19 0.41 14.83 14.87
N ILE A 20 -0.17 14.01 15.76
CA ILE A 20 -1.62 13.86 15.88
C ILE A 20 -2.26 15.21 16.27
N GLY A 21 -1.69 15.90 17.26
CA GLY A 21 -2.15 17.21 17.71
C GLY A 21 -2.18 18.25 16.60
N LYS A 22 -1.13 18.32 15.79
CA LYS A 22 -1.04 19.19 14.62
C LYS A 22 -2.15 18.89 13.61
N ARG A 23 -2.44 17.62 13.33
CA ARG A 23 -3.51 17.21 12.40
C ARG A 23 -4.91 17.52 12.93
N ILE A 24 -5.15 17.37 14.24
CA ILE A 24 -6.41 17.80 14.86
C ILE A 24 -6.59 19.31 14.66
N LEU A 25 -5.54 20.09 14.92
CA LEU A 25 -5.54 21.53 14.73
C LEU A 25 -5.81 21.90 13.28
N GLU A 26 -5.09 21.31 12.32
CA GLU A 26 -5.25 21.53 10.87
C GLU A 26 -6.66 21.19 10.38
N ALA A 27 -7.21 20.04 10.76
CA ALA A 27 -8.57 19.65 10.37
C ALA A 27 -9.62 20.60 10.97
N ARG A 28 -9.46 20.98 12.24
CA ARG A 28 -10.37 21.91 12.91
C ARG A 28 -10.35 23.29 12.27
N THR A 29 -9.16 23.84 12.00
CA THR A 29 -9.02 25.17 11.39
C THR A 29 -9.44 25.17 9.93
N GLY A 30 -9.22 24.07 9.20
CA GLY A 30 -9.73 23.85 7.84
C GLY A 30 -11.25 23.93 7.74
N LEU A 31 -11.96 23.54 8.81
CA LEU A 31 -13.42 23.70 8.92
C LEU A 31 -13.85 25.09 9.46
N GLY A 32 -12.90 25.97 9.77
CA GLY A 32 -13.17 27.29 10.35
C GLY A 32 -13.69 27.23 11.80
N TRP A 33 -13.42 26.14 12.53
CA TRP A 33 -13.99 25.92 13.86
C TRP A 33 -13.04 26.36 14.97
N SER A 34 -13.60 26.91 16.05
CA SER A 34 -12.86 27.12 17.31
C SER A 34 -12.80 25.81 18.12
N GLN A 35 -11.89 25.73 19.10
CA GLN A 35 -11.86 24.60 20.05
C GLN A 35 -13.19 24.44 20.81
N GLN A 36 -13.89 25.54 21.11
CA GLN A 36 -15.22 25.52 21.70
C GLN A 36 -16.25 24.87 20.76
N ALA A 37 -16.18 25.19 19.47
CA ALA A 37 -17.08 24.61 18.48
C ALA A 37 -16.81 23.11 18.29
N LEU A 38 -15.54 22.68 18.28
CA LEU A 38 -15.18 21.26 18.25
C LEU A 38 -15.66 20.52 19.50
N HIS A 39 -15.48 21.10 20.69
CA HIS A 39 -16.04 20.56 21.94
C HIS A 39 -17.55 20.32 21.83
N THR A 40 -18.32 21.35 21.45
CA THR A 40 -19.78 21.25 21.33
C THR A 40 -20.19 20.20 20.31
N ARG A 41 -19.53 20.11 19.15
CA ARG A 41 -19.85 19.13 18.10
C ARG A 41 -19.43 17.70 18.47
N SER A 42 -18.36 17.53 19.24
CA SER A 42 -17.92 16.20 19.67
C SER A 42 -18.92 15.46 20.56
N LYS A 43 -19.81 16.19 21.24
CA LYS A 43 -20.86 15.59 22.07
C LYS A 43 -21.87 14.76 21.27
N TRP A 44 -22.11 15.17 20.02
CA TRP A 44 -23.05 14.50 19.11
C TRP A 44 -22.58 13.10 18.69
N HIS A 45 -21.29 12.84 18.86
CA HIS A 45 -20.62 11.60 18.49
C HIS A 45 -20.13 10.80 19.71
N GLY A 46 -20.33 11.32 20.92
CA GLY A 46 -19.97 10.64 22.16
C GLY A 46 -21.11 9.76 22.67
N GLN A 47 -20.78 8.62 23.27
CA GLN A 47 -21.75 7.87 24.08
C GLN A 47 -22.22 8.74 25.26
N ASP A 48 -23.52 8.73 25.54
CA ASP A 48 -24.16 9.50 26.63
C ASP A 48 -23.92 11.02 26.60
N ASP A 49 -23.84 11.62 25.40
CA ASP A 49 -23.52 13.05 25.19
C ASP A 49 -22.15 13.48 25.75
N MET A 50 -21.30 12.52 26.10
CA MET A 50 -19.96 12.75 26.63
C MET A 50 -18.97 12.98 25.48
N GLY A 51 -18.92 14.20 24.98
CA GLY A 51 -17.89 14.65 24.04
C GLY A 51 -16.50 14.81 24.66
N ILE A 52 -15.58 15.41 23.92
CA ILE A 52 -14.21 15.70 24.39
C ILE A 52 -14.19 17.09 25.00
N SER A 53 -13.69 17.23 26.24
CA SER A 53 -13.64 18.53 26.91
C SER A 53 -12.70 19.51 26.18
N ARG A 54 -13.01 20.81 26.25
CA ARG A 54 -12.16 21.84 25.61
C ARG A 54 -10.72 21.82 26.14
N ALA A 55 -10.54 21.58 27.44
CA ALA A 55 -9.21 21.50 28.05
C ALA A 55 -8.42 20.30 27.49
N VAL A 56 -9.07 19.15 27.33
CA VAL A 56 -8.46 17.96 26.73
C VAL A 56 -8.12 18.18 25.25
N LEU A 57 -9.01 18.81 24.48
CA LEU A 57 -8.72 19.19 23.08
C LEU A 57 -7.48 20.09 22.99
N SER A 58 -7.34 21.06 23.89
CA SER A 58 -6.15 21.92 23.92
C SER A 58 -4.87 21.12 24.22
N LEU A 59 -4.92 20.12 25.10
CA LEU A 59 -3.78 19.26 25.41
C LEU A 59 -3.43 18.30 24.25
N TYR A 60 -4.44 17.88 23.48
CA TYR A 60 -4.22 17.11 22.26
C TYR A 60 -3.57 17.96 21.18
N GLU A 61 -4.11 19.14 20.88
CA GLU A 61 -3.58 20.02 19.83
C GLU A 61 -2.15 20.49 20.09
N THR A 62 -1.74 20.62 21.35
CA THR A 62 -0.35 20.95 21.73
C THR A 62 0.57 19.73 21.78
N GLY A 63 0.04 18.52 21.61
CA GLY A 63 0.80 17.28 21.70
C GLY A 63 1.23 16.89 23.12
N VAL A 64 0.66 17.52 24.15
CA VAL A 64 0.94 17.20 25.55
C VAL A 64 0.35 15.84 25.92
N ASN A 65 -0.85 15.54 25.41
CA ASN A 65 -1.52 14.25 25.61
C ASN A 65 -1.85 13.60 24.27
N LYS A 66 -1.84 12.26 24.27
CA LYS A 66 -2.32 11.46 23.13
C LYS A 66 -3.81 11.14 23.30
N PRO A 67 -4.65 11.26 22.25
CA PRO A 67 -6.02 10.79 22.31
C PRO A 67 -6.08 9.26 22.43
N GLY A 68 -7.01 8.76 23.24
CA GLY A 68 -7.32 7.34 23.34
C GLY A 68 -8.16 6.87 22.16
N ALA A 69 -8.44 5.56 22.11
CA ALA A 69 -9.23 4.97 21.02
C ALA A 69 -10.64 5.58 20.92
N ARG A 70 -11.30 5.80 22.06
CA ARG A 70 -12.61 6.46 22.13
C ARG A 70 -12.56 7.88 21.56
N GLU A 71 -11.58 8.67 21.97
CA GLU A 71 -11.42 10.04 21.51
C GLU A 71 -11.06 10.10 20.02
N ILE A 72 -10.26 9.16 19.52
CA ILE A 72 -9.96 9.04 18.08
C ILE A 72 -11.25 8.84 17.28
N CYS A 73 -12.13 7.92 17.69
CA CYS A 73 -13.40 7.71 17.00
C CYS A 73 -14.25 8.98 16.97
N ILE A 74 -14.43 9.62 18.13
CA ILE A 74 -15.21 10.88 18.24
C ILE A 74 -14.60 11.97 17.35
N LEU A 75 -13.28 12.13 17.36
CA LEU A 75 -12.59 13.14 16.54
C LEU A 75 -12.76 12.87 15.05
N CYS A 76 -12.61 11.62 14.61
CA CYS A 76 -12.76 11.23 13.21
C CYS A 76 -14.17 11.54 12.71
N GLU A 77 -15.20 11.16 13.47
CA GLU A 77 -16.59 11.44 13.11
C GLU A 77 -16.91 12.94 13.12
N THR A 78 -16.37 13.68 14.08
CA THR A 78 -16.67 15.11 14.24
C THR A 78 -15.95 15.96 13.18
N LEU A 79 -14.69 15.66 12.90
CA LEU A 79 -13.85 16.39 11.94
C LEU A 79 -13.97 15.87 10.50
N LYS A 80 -14.71 14.78 10.28
CA LYS A 80 -14.89 14.13 8.97
C LYS A 80 -13.56 13.72 8.33
N VAL A 81 -12.65 13.20 9.16
CA VAL A 81 -11.36 12.63 8.74
C VAL A 81 -11.31 11.15 9.07
N THR A 82 -10.49 10.37 8.37
CA THR A 82 -10.32 8.97 8.72
C THR A 82 -9.34 8.79 9.89
N PRO A 83 -9.45 7.70 10.66
CA PRO A 83 -8.44 7.34 11.66
C PRO A 83 -7.03 7.24 11.06
N ASN A 84 -6.94 6.80 9.80
CA ASN A 84 -5.69 6.67 9.09
C ASN A 84 -5.02 8.03 8.85
N TRP A 85 -5.78 9.02 8.38
CA TRP A 85 -5.28 10.37 8.22
C TRP A 85 -4.88 10.97 9.56
N LEU A 86 -5.68 10.79 10.61
CA LEU A 86 -5.37 11.33 11.93
C LEU A 86 -4.08 10.74 12.53
N LEU A 87 -3.89 9.43 12.42
CA LEU A 87 -2.75 8.71 12.99
C LEU A 87 -1.49 8.80 12.12
N PHE A 88 -1.62 8.69 10.80
CA PHE A 88 -0.50 8.55 9.86
C PHE A 88 -0.32 9.76 8.93
N GLY A 89 -1.24 10.73 8.92
CA GLY A 89 -1.20 11.88 8.02
C GLY A 89 -1.64 11.57 6.59
N SER A 90 -2.17 10.38 6.32
CA SER A 90 -2.72 10.02 5.01
C SER A 90 -3.87 9.02 5.12
N ASP A 91 -4.91 9.19 4.30
CA ASP A 91 -6.06 8.25 4.22
C ASP A 91 -5.70 6.89 3.62
N SER A 92 -4.49 6.80 3.04
CA SER A 92 -3.93 5.59 2.46
C SER A 92 -2.70 5.14 3.26
N PRO A 93 -2.86 4.46 4.41
CA PRO A 93 -1.76 3.74 5.06
C PRO A 93 -1.19 2.65 4.16
N ALA A 94 -1.89 2.32 3.06
CA ALA A 94 -1.37 1.52 1.97
C ALA A 94 -0.10 2.11 1.31
N LYS A 95 0.41 3.28 1.75
CA LYS A 95 1.84 3.60 1.58
C LYS A 95 2.79 2.58 2.24
N THR A 96 2.29 1.70 3.10
CA THR A 96 3.02 0.53 3.62
C THR A 96 2.66 -0.77 2.88
N ILE A 97 1.50 -0.85 2.21
CA ILE A 97 1.15 -1.90 1.23
C ILE A 97 1.81 -1.61 -0.14
N GLN A 98 2.44 -0.44 -0.28
CA GLN A 98 2.82 0.24 -1.51
C GLN A 98 3.80 -0.52 -2.37
N ALA A 99 4.54 -1.48 -1.83
CA ALA A 99 5.58 -2.16 -2.59
C ALA A 99 5.00 -2.81 -3.87
N SER A 100 3.79 -3.38 -3.82
CA SER A 100 3.11 -3.95 -4.99
C SER A 100 2.45 -2.90 -5.92
N LEU A 101 2.08 -1.72 -5.40
CA LEU A 101 1.56 -0.61 -6.22
C LEU A 101 2.68 0.23 -6.86
N GLU A 102 3.86 0.29 -6.25
CA GLU A 102 5.06 0.83 -6.88
C GLU A 102 5.50 -0.03 -8.05
N PHE A 103 5.28 -1.35 -7.97
CA PHE A 103 5.44 -2.26 -9.11
C PHE A 103 4.48 -1.95 -10.27
N MET A 104 3.45 -1.15 -10.03
CA MET A 104 2.51 -0.67 -11.06
C MET A 104 2.85 0.75 -11.54
N ARG A 105 3.97 1.34 -11.10
CA ARG A 105 4.52 2.56 -11.71
C ARG A 105 5.33 2.20 -12.96
N GLY A 106 5.17 2.99 -14.00
CA GLY A 106 5.84 2.82 -15.29
C GLY A 106 4.97 3.32 -16.43
N ASP A 107 5.44 3.14 -17.67
CA ASP A 107 4.60 3.32 -18.85
C ASP A 107 3.48 2.27 -18.89
N GLU A 108 2.38 2.60 -19.58
CA GLU A 108 1.17 1.77 -19.64
C GLU A 108 1.45 0.36 -20.19
N LEU A 109 2.39 0.23 -21.13
CA LEU A 109 2.77 -1.05 -21.70
C LEU A 109 3.51 -1.91 -20.67
N SER A 110 4.49 -1.36 -19.96
CA SER A 110 5.21 -2.09 -18.90
C SER A 110 4.25 -2.59 -17.82
N VAL A 111 3.29 -1.75 -17.41
CA VAL A 111 2.26 -2.14 -16.43
C VAL A 111 1.40 -3.29 -16.98
N SER A 112 0.99 -3.22 -18.24
CA SER A 112 0.18 -4.26 -18.88
C SER A 112 0.93 -5.59 -18.97
N VAL A 113 2.22 -5.58 -19.32
CA VAL A 113 3.07 -6.77 -19.38
C VAL A 113 3.24 -7.39 -17.98
N ARG A 114 3.47 -6.57 -16.95
CA ARG A 114 3.58 -7.05 -15.56
C ARG A 114 2.29 -7.72 -15.09
N LEU A 115 1.14 -7.13 -15.40
CA LEU A 115 -0.16 -7.73 -15.09
C LEU A 115 -0.37 -9.06 -15.82
N ALA A 116 -0.02 -9.12 -17.10
CA ALA A 116 -0.12 -10.35 -17.89
C ALA A 116 0.74 -11.47 -17.28
N LEU A 117 2.00 -11.19 -16.94
CA LEU A 117 2.89 -12.14 -16.27
C LEU A 117 2.37 -12.54 -14.88
N GLY A 118 1.84 -11.59 -14.11
CA GLY A 118 1.21 -11.87 -12.82
C GLY A 118 0.02 -12.80 -12.94
N MET A 119 -0.85 -12.60 -13.93
CA MET A 119 -1.99 -13.48 -14.21
C MET A 119 -1.57 -14.90 -14.61
N LEU A 120 -0.42 -15.06 -15.27
CA LEU A 120 0.12 -16.38 -15.64
C LEU A 120 0.58 -17.20 -14.42
N ALA A 121 0.90 -16.53 -13.30
CA ALA A 121 1.31 -17.19 -12.06
C ALA A 121 0.13 -17.63 -11.17
N LEU A 122 -1.10 -17.21 -11.48
CA LEU A 122 -2.30 -17.55 -10.71
C LEU A 122 -2.79 -18.98 -11.01
N ALA A 123 -3.63 -19.50 -10.12
CA ALA A 123 -4.35 -20.75 -10.40
C ALA A 123 -5.30 -20.55 -11.60
N PRO A 124 -5.59 -21.61 -12.39
CA PRO A 124 -6.46 -21.51 -13.57
C PRO A 124 -7.80 -20.82 -13.27
N GLU A 125 -8.43 -21.16 -12.15
CA GLU A 125 -9.77 -20.68 -11.78
C GLU A 125 -9.76 -19.18 -11.42
N GLU A 126 -8.69 -18.72 -10.77
CA GLU A 126 -8.49 -17.30 -10.42
C GLU A 126 -8.22 -16.48 -11.68
N ARG A 127 -7.36 -17.00 -12.56
CA ARG A 127 -7.03 -16.38 -13.84
C ARG A 127 -8.26 -16.24 -14.72
N ASP A 128 -9.07 -17.29 -14.83
CA ASP A 128 -10.29 -17.28 -15.66
C ASP A 128 -11.32 -16.29 -15.09
N SER A 129 -11.44 -16.20 -13.77
CA SER A 129 -12.30 -15.23 -13.10
C SER A 129 -11.87 -13.79 -13.41
N LEU A 130 -10.58 -13.46 -13.27
CA LEU A 130 -10.04 -12.13 -13.60
C LEU A 130 -10.14 -11.83 -15.10
N ALA A 131 -9.84 -12.80 -15.96
CA ALA A 131 -9.95 -12.65 -17.40
C ALA A 131 -11.40 -12.33 -17.81
N SER A 132 -12.39 -13.02 -17.25
CA SER A 132 -13.81 -12.76 -17.52
C SER A 132 -14.22 -11.32 -17.15
N LEU A 133 -13.74 -10.82 -16.00
CA LEU A 133 -13.98 -9.46 -15.56
C LEU A 133 -13.35 -8.44 -16.53
N VAL A 134 -12.08 -8.63 -16.88
CA VAL A 134 -11.36 -7.74 -17.82
C VAL A 134 -12.04 -7.74 -19.19
N LEU A 135 -12.41 -8.90 -19.71
CA LEU A 135 -13.12 -9.04 -20.99
C LEU A 135 -14.49 -8.38 -20.96
N SER A 136 -15.24 -8.48 -19.85
CA SER A 136 -16.54 -7.80 -19.71
C SER A 136 -16.42 -6.27 -19.72
N LEU A 137 -15.32 -5.73 -19.16
CA LEU A 137 -15.05 -4.29 -19.17
C LEU A 137 -14.61 -3.83 -20.56
N LEU A 138 -13.80 -4.63 -21.25
CA LEU A 138 -13.32 -4.35 -22.60
C LEU A 138 -14.44 -4.43 -23.64
N SER A 139 -15.33 -5.44 -23.56
CA SER A 139 -16.46 -5.58 -24.49
C SER A 139 -17.39 -4.37 -24.43
N ARG A 140 -17.67 -3.86 -23.23
CA ARG A 140 -18.45 -2.63 -23.05
C ARG A 140 -17.77 -1.39 -23.63
N LYS A 141 -16.43 -1.35 -23.65
CA LYS A 141 -15.65 -0.18 -24.09
C LYS A 141 -15.39 -0.16 -25.60
N LEU A 142 -15.03 -1.30 -26.18
CA LEU A 142 -14.56 -1.44 -27.57
C LEU A 142 -15.65 -1.99 -28.51
N GLY A 143 -16.66 -2.67 -27.96
CA GLY A 143 -17.60 -3.44 -28.75
C GLY A 143 -16.98 -4.73 -29.31
N ASP A 144 -17.82 -5.56 -29.94
CA ASP A 144 -17.46 -6.94 -30.26
C ASP A 144 -16.40 -7.07 -31.38
N ILE A 145 -16.46 -6.22 -32.40
CA ILE A 145 -15.55 -6.28 -33.56
C ILE A 145 -14.13 -5.89 -33.14
N GLU A 146 -13.97 -4.76 -32.45
CA GLU A 146 -12.66 -4.28 -32.01
C GLU A 146 -12.05 -5.23 -30.97
N LEU A 147 -12.86 -5.74 -30.04
CA LEU A 147 -12.43 -6.75 -29.07
C LEU A 147 -11.93 -8.02 -29.79
N SER A 148 -12.68 -8.51 -30.78
CA SER A 148 -12.28 -9.69 -31.56
C SER A 148 -10.96 -9.47 -32.29
N ALA A 149 -10.78 -8.33 -32.96
CA ALA A 149 -9.53 -8.00 -33.65
C ALA A 149 -8.34 -7.92 -32.68
N MET A 150 -8.53 -7.32 -31.50
CA MET A 150 -7.52 -7.24 -30.46
C MET A 150 -7.16 -8.63 -29.93
N MET A 151 -8.13 -9.51 -29.69
CA MET A 151 -7.88 -10.89 -29.24
C MET A 151 -7.14 -11.70 -30.30
N SER A 152 -7.46 -11.53 -31.58
CA SER A 152 -6.70 -12.16 -32.67
C SER A 152 -5.25 -11.71 -32.70
N MET A 153 -4.99 -10.40 -32.51
CA MET A 153 -3.61 -9.90 -32.43
C MET A 153 -2.86 -10.43 -31.21
N ALA A 154 -3.52 -10.47 -30.05
CA ALA A 154 -2.95 -11.04 -28.83
C ALA A 154 -2.57 -12.52 -29.01
N ASN A 155 -3.38 -13.28 -29.76
CA ASN A 155 -3.07 -14.68 -30.09
C ASN A 155 -1.83 -14.80 -30.98
N ILE A 156 -1.67 -13.94 -31.98
CA ILE A 156 -0.46 -13.93 -32.85
C ILE A 156 0.77 -13.60 -32.02
N MET A 157 0.70 -12.58 -31.16
CA MET A 157 1.82 -12.17 -30.30
C MET A 157 2.16 -13.18 -29.22
N SER A 158 1.23 -14.09 -28.87
CA SER A 158 1.45 -15.07 -27.81
C SER A 158 2.60 -16.04 -28.12
N GLU A 159 2.84 -16.34 -29.40
CA GLU A 159 3.94 -17.21 -29.84
C GLU A 159 5.30 -16.56 -29.58
N ASP A 160 5.42 -15.26 -29.88
CA ASP A 160 6.65 -14.50 -29.64
C ASP A 160 6.92 -14.33 -28.14
N ILE A 161 5.88 -14.13 -27.34
CA ILE A 161 5.99 -14.08 -25.87
C ILE A 161 6.44 -15.43 -25.33
N LEU A 162 5.82 -16.53 -25.78
CA LEU A 162 6.20 -17.88 -25.35
C LEU A 162 7.65 -18.19 -25.73
N LYS A 163 8.06 -17.84 -26.95
CA LYS A 163 9.44 -17.98 -27.40
C LYS A 163 10.41 -17.20 -26.50
N SER A 164 10.08 -15.95 -26.18
CA SER A 164 10.88 -15.11 -25.29
C SER A 164 11.00 -15.72 -23.89
N LEU A 165 9.92 -16.33 -23.36
CA LEU A 165 9.96 -17.05 -22.08
C LEU A 165 10.87 -18.28 -22.16
N VAL A 166 10.76 -19.09 -23.21
CA VAL A 166 11.62 -20.27 -23.41
C VAL A 166 13.09 -19.87 -23.56
N ASP A 167 13.39 -18.78 -24.25
CA ASP A 167 14.76 -18.28 -24.43
C ASP A 167 15.39 -17.88 -23.08
N VAL A 168 14.61 -17.34 -22.13
CA VAL A 168 15.08 -17.03 -20.77
C VAL A 168 15.33 -18.29 -19.93
N VAL A 169 14.47 -19.29 -20.05
CA VAL A 169 14.53 -20.52 -19.22
C VAL A 169 15.46 -21.59 -19.81
N GLY A 170 15.80 -21.47 -21.09
CA GLY A 170 16.60 -22.42 -21.84
C GLY A 170 15.75 -23.36 -22.71
N VAL A 171 16.31 -23.70 -23.89
CA VAL A 171 15.66 -24.45 -24.98
C VAL A 171 15.09 -25.80 -24.55
N ASP A 172 15.70 -26.44 -23.55
CA ASP A 172 15.26 -27.72 -22.98
C ASP A 172 13.87 -27.65 -22.32
N SER A 173 13.33 -26.45 -22.14
CA SER A 173 12.05 -26.19 -21.48
C SER A 173 10.88 -26.01 -22.46
N LYS A 174 11.12 -26.14 -23.76
CA LYS A 174 10.14 -25.86 -24.81
C LYS A 174 8.87 -26.70 -24.72
N ASP A 175 9.01 -27.95 -24.28
CA ASP A 175 7.91 -28.91 -24.21
C ASP A 175 7.23 -28.97 -22.84
N LEU A 176 7.64 -28.11 -21.89
CA LEU A 176 7.03 -28.06 -20.57
C LEU A 176 5.60 -27.49 -20.65
N PRO A 177 4.65 -28.00 -19.84
CA PRO A 177 3.38 -27.35 -19.63
C PRO A 177 3.60 -25.89 -19.18
N LEU A 178 2.74 -24.97 -19.65
CA LEU A 178 2.89 -23.53 -19.37
C LEU A 178 3.07 -23.24 -17.87
N GLN A 179 2.36 -23.95 -16.98
CA GLN A 179 2.51 -23.76 -15.53
C GLN A 179 3.92 -24.13 -15.01
N GLU A 180 4.52 -25.18 -15.54
CA GLU A 180 5.88 -25.59 -15.17
C GLU A 180 6.91 -24.65 -15.77
N LEU A 181 6.70 -24.20 -17.02
CA LEU A 181 7.53 -23.19 -17.66
C LEU A 181 7.54 -21.89 -16.86
N ILE A 182 6.36 -21.42 -16.40
CA ILE A 182 6.25 -20.20 -15.59
C ILE A 182 6.93 -20.36 -14.23
N LYS A 183 6.77 -21.52 -13.56
CA LYS A 183 7.49 -21.80 -12.31
C LYS A 183 9.00 -21.75 -12.50
N LYS A 184 9.50 -22.36 -13.58
CA LYS A 184 10.93 -22.36 -13.91
C LYS A 184 11.41 -20.95 -14.29
N PHE A 185 10.64 -20.20 -15.07
CA PHE A 185 10.90 -18.80 -15.39
C PHE A 185 11.02 -17.93 -14.13
N ILE A 186 10.11 -18.08 -13.17
CA ILE A 186 10.18 -17.37 -11.88
C ILE A 186 11.45 -17.78 -11.13
N ALA A 187 11.77 -19.08 -11.07
CA ALA A 187 12.98 -19.55 -10.39
C ALA A 187 14.26 -18.96 -11.02
N GLU A 188 14.42 -19.03 -12.34
CA GLU A 188 15.59 -18.51 -13.07
C GLU A 188 15.69 -16.97 -12.98
N THR A 189 14.57 -16.25 -12.99
CA THR A 189 14.58 -14.79 -12.84
C THR A 189 14.87 -14.34 -11.41
N THR A 190 14.60 -15.18 -10.40
CA THR A 190 15.01 -14.90 -9.02
C THR A 190 16.50 -15.14 -8.77
N THR A 191 17.18 -15.91 -9.61
CA THR A 191 18.64 -16.09 -9.54
C THR A 191 19.37 -14.96 -10.28
N GLY A 192 19.52 -13.81 -9.63
CA GLY A 192 20.43 -12.74 -10.09
C GLY A 192 19.79 -11.37 -10.33
N VAL A 193 18.46 -11.24 -10.24
CA VAL A 193 17.78 -9.94 -10.33
C VAL A 193 16.88 -9.75 -9.12
N PHE A 194 17.34 -8.93 -8.17
CA PHE A 194 16.53 -8.50 -7.03
C PHE A 194 16.11 -7.05 -7.23
N THR A 195 14.87 -6.73 -6.86
CA THR A 195 14.44 -5.33 -6.78
C THR A 195 13.94 -5.05 -5.37
N ASN A 196 14.13 -3.81 -4.91
CA ASN A 196 13.51 -3.34 -3.68
C ASN A 196 12.01 -3.04 -3.87
N TYR A 197 11.54 -2.93 -5.12
CA TYR A 197 10.12 -2.83 -5.44
C TYR A 197 9.39 -4.12 -5.04
N GLY A 198 8.20 -4.01 -4.44
CA GLY A 198 7.45 -5.18 -3.96
C GLY A 198 7.89 -5.73 -2.59
N ASN A 199 9.10 -5.39 -2.16
CA ASN A 199 9.64 -5.77 -0.85
C ASN A 199 9.48 -4.60 0.12
N LEU A 200 9.05 -4.84 1.36
CA LEU A 200 8.90 -3.81 2.41
C LEU A 200 10.24 -3.23 2.89
N ARG A 201 11.28 -3.26 2.04
CA ARG A 201 12.54 -2.58 2.34
C ARG A 201 12.28 -1.08 2.27
N PRO A 202 12.83 -0.28 3.21
CA PRO A 202 12.92 1.15 3.01
C PRO A 202 13.59 1.40 1.66
N VAL A 203 13.00 2.25 0.82
CA VAL A 203 13.75 2.85 -0.28
C VAL A 203 14.91 3.59 0.39
N PRO A 204 16.17 3.31 0.02
CA PRO A 204 17.30 4.04 0.60
C PRO A 204 17.07 5.53 0.38
N ASP A 205 17.42 6.36 1.38
CA ASP A 205 17.68 7.78 1.09
C ASP A 205 18.69 7.85 -0.07
N ASP A 206 18.65 8.90 -0.89
CA ASP A 206 19.41 9.14 -2.14
C ASP A 206 20.95 8.93 -2.07
N GLN A 207 21.50 8.45 -0.96
CA GLN A 207 22.84 7.91 -0.85
C GLN A 207 22.91 6.55 -1.54
N ASN A 208 23.46 6.55 -2.76
CA ASN A 208 23.88 5.38 -3.54
C ASN A 208 24.57 4.32 -2.66
N ASP A 209 23.80 3.35 -2.17
CA ASP A 209 24.32 2.13 -1.59
C ASP A 209 23.96 0.97 -2.53
N ASP A 210 24.85 0.73 -3.50
CA ASP A 210 24.70 -0.32 -4.52
C ASP A 210 24.73 -1.74 -3.92
N SER A 211 25.12 -1.88 -2.64
CA SER A 211 25.22 -3.17 -1.94
C SER A 211 23.87 -3.88 -1.73
N ILE A 212 22.74 -3.19 -1.90
CA ILE A 212 21.40 -3.71 -1.59
C ILE A 212 20.92 -4.76 -2.60
N PHE A 213 21.54 -4.80 -3.79
CA PHE A 213 21.27 -5.77 -4.85
C PHE A 213 22.09 -7.07 -4.76
N GLU A 214 23.08 -7.13 -3.86
CA GLU A 214 24.02 -8.26 -3.78
C GLU A 214 23.47 -9.48 -3.03
N SER A 215 22.31 -9.36 -2.36
CA SER A 215 21.73 -10.47 -1.60
C SER A 215 20.20 -10.51 -1.65
N PRO A 216 19.59 -11.70 -1.85
CA PRO A 216 18.14 -11.86 -1.86
C PRO A 216 17.54 -11.33 -0.56
N PRO A 217 16.34 -10.69 -0.60
CA PRO A 217 15.63 -10.36 0.62
C PRO A 217 15.31 -11.64 1.41
N PRO A 218 15.40 -11.62 2.75
CA PRO A 218 14.99 -12.78 3.54
C PRO A 218 13.53 -13.11 3.23
N PRO A 219 13.17 -14.40 3.08
CA PRO A 219 11.81 -14.79 2.74
C PRO A 219 10.83 -14.22 3.76
N ARG A 220 9.67 -13.72 3.29
CA ARG A 220 8.59 -13.35 4.20
C ARG A 220 8.16 -14.62 4.93
N THR A 221 8.57 -14.76 6.19
CA THR A 221 7.95 -15.73 7.07
C THR A 221 6.54 -15.22 7.35
N LEU A 222 5.57 -15.73 6.59
CA LEU A 222 4.18 -15.69 7.01
C LEU A 222 4.14 -16.52 8.29
N LYS A 223 4.35 -15.89 9.45
CA LYS A 223 3.92 -16.49 10.71
C LYS A 223 2.41 -16.60 10.59
N ASP A 224 1.95 -17.84 10.49
CA ASP A 224 0.57 -18.32 10.40
C ASP A 224 -0.48 -17.20 10.55
N ALA A 225 -1.09 -16.84 9.42
CA ALA A 225 -2.30 -16.03 9.36
C ALA A 225 -3.51 -16.81 9.89
#